data_AF-A0A9X9EQ95-F1
#
_entry.id   AF-A0A9X9EQ95-F1
#
_cell.length_a   1.000
_cell.length_b   1.000
_cell.length_c   1.000
_cell.angle_alpha   90.00
_cell.angle_beta   90.00
_cell.angle_gamma   90.00
#
_symmetry.space_group_name_H-M   'P 1'
#
loop_
_entity.id
_entity.type
_entity.pdbx_description
1 polymer ?
#
loop_
_entity_poly.entity_id
_entity_poly.type
_entity_poly.pdbx_seq_one_letter_code
_entity_poly.pdbx_strand_id
1 'polypeptide(L)' 'MSRICKDGFDKECIKEQREVYGIAYTQNVLSGRWKYIILWYLKTKERRYSEIKAFLWDISQGSLTK' A
#
# COMPACT_ATOMS: atom_id res chain seq x y z
N MET A 1 -3.44 4.99 -21.00
CA MET A 1 -3.50 4.90 -19.53
C MET A 1 -3.99 3.51 -19.15
N SER A 2 -3.11 2.63 -18.66
CA SER A 2 -3.49 1.25 -18.35
C SER A 2 -4.48 1.23 -17.19
N ARG A 3 -5.70 0.76 -17.45
CA ARG A 3 -6.72 0.53 -16.43
C ARG A 3 -6.29 -0.68 -15.60
N ILE A 4 -6.04 -0.50 -14.31
CA ILE A 4 -6.03 -1.61 -13.37
C ILE A 4 -7.47 -2.17 -13.37
N CYS A 5 -7.64 -3.42 -13.82
CA CYS A 5 -8.96 -4.07 -13.85
C CYS A 5 -9.16 -4.90 -12.57
N LYS A 6 -10.34 -5.50 -12.42
CA LYS A 6 -10.66 -6.36 -11.27
C LYS A 6 -9.71 -7.56 -11.16
N ASP A 7 -9.10 -7.97 -12.28
CA ASP A 7 -8.21 -9.13 -12.38
C ASP A 7 -6.72 -8.75 -12.25
N GLY A 8 -6.42 -7.49 -11.93
CA GLY A 8 -5.07 -6.98 -11.71
C GLY A 8 -4.50 -6.22 -12.91
N PHE A 9 -3.17 -6.34 -13.10
CA PHE A 9 -2.47 -5.72 -14.23
C PHE A 9 -2.52 -6.63 -15.45
N ASP A 10 -2.75 -6.03 -16.60
CA ASP A 10 -2.72 -6.70 -17.89
C ASP A 10 -1.35 -7.37 -18.15
N LYS A 11 -1.36 -8.59 -18.71
CA LYS A 11 -0.12 -9.38 -18.93
C LYS A 11 0.80 -8.77 -19.97
N GLU A 12 0.27 -8.10 -20.98
CA GLU A 12 1.05 -7.36 -21.98
C GLU A 12 1.69 -6.14 -21.33
N CYS A 13 0.95 -5.40 -20.48
CA CYS A 13 1.51 -4.29 -19.70
C CYS A 13 2.68 -4.72 -18.81
N ILE A 14 2.58 -5.88 -18.14
CA ILE A 14 3.67 -6.43 -17.31
C ILE A 14 4.92 -6.73 -18.14
N LYS A 15 4.77 -7.25 -19.37
CA LYS A 15 5.89 -7.65 -20.22
C LYS A 15 6.50 -6.50 -21.00
N GLU A 16 5.67 -5.69 -21.64
CA GLU A 16 6.10 -4.69 -22.62
C GLU A 16 6.31 -3.30 -22.01
N GLN A 17 5.69 -3.00 -20.87
CA GLN A 17 5.79 -1.71 -20.20
C GLN A 17 6.32 -1.84 -18.76
N ARG A 18 7.42 -2.57 -18.60
CA ARG A 18 7.95 -2.96 -17.28
C ARG A 18 8.19 -1.78 -16.32
N GLU A 19 8.68 -0.65 -16.81
CA GLU A 19 8.90 0.55 -16.00
C GLU A 19 7.59 1.17 -15.50
N VAL A 20 6.62 1.34 -16.42
CA VAL A 20 5.28 1.85 -16.09
C VAL A 20 4.58 0.91 -15.13
N TYR A 21 4.71 -0.40 -15.34
CA TYR A 21 4.22 -1.43 -14.43
C TYR A 21 4.85 -1.30 -13.04
N GLY A 22 6.17 -1.11 -12.95
CA GLY A 22 6.85 -0.92 -11.67
C GLY A 22 6.28 0.27 -10.88
N ILE A 23 6.15 1.42 -11.53
CA ILE A 23 5.57 2.63 -10.92
C ILE A 23 4.11 2.39 -10.49
N ALA A 24 3.29 1.85 -11.39
CA ALA A 24 1.87 1.63 -11.13
C ALA A 24 1.64 0.57 -10.04
N TYR A 25 2.45 -0.48 -10.01
CA TYR A 25 2.41 -1.52 -9.00
C TYR A 25 2.80 -0.95 -7.62
N THR A 26 3.91 -0.22 -7.53
CA THR A 26 4.31 0.43 -6.29
C THR A 26 3.24 1.40 -5.80
N GLN A 27 2.69 2.23 -6.70
CA GLN A 27 1.60 3.14 -6.37
C GLN A 27 0.34 2.39 -5.89
N ASN A 28 0.01 1.25 -6.49
CA ASN A 28 -1.14 0.44 -6.09
C ASN A 28 -0.92 -0.19 -4.69
N VAL A 29 0.26 -0.75 -4.43
CA VAL A 29 0.61 -1.36 -3.14
C VAL A 29 0.60 -0.30 -2.04
N LEU A 30 1.23 0.85 -2.28
CA LEU A 30 1.36 1.93 -1.31
C LEU A 30 0.17 2.90 -1.30
N SER A 31 -0.83 2.66 -2.16
CA SER A 31 -2.06 3.46 -2.21
C SER A 31 -2.78 3.47 -0.86
N GLY A 32 -3.47 4.57 -0.58
CA GLY A 32 -4.19 4.78 0.67
C GLY A 32 -3.46 5.73 1.61
N ARG A 33 -4.19 6.16 2.66
CA ARG A 33 -3.75 7.25 3.53
C ARG A 33 -2.63 6.85 4.48
N TRP A 34 -2.66 5.62 4.98
CA TRP A 34 -1.88 5.24 6.17
C TRP A 34 -0.64 4.40 5.87
N LYS A 35 -0.54 3.74 4.71
CA LYS A 35 0.51 2.75 4.44
C LYS A 35 1.93 3.31 4.56
N TYR A 36 2.20 4.47 3.94
CA TYR A 36 3.51 5.11 4.03
C TYR A 36 3.92 5.45 5.47
N ILE A 37 2.97 5.98 6.26
CA ILE A 37 3.19 6.38 7.65
C ILE A 37 3.41 5.15 8.53
N ILE A 38 2.64 4.08 8.32
CA ILE A 38 2.80 2.81 9.03
C ILE A 38 4.17 2.20 8.72
N LEU A 39 4.56 2.08 7.44
CA LEU A 39 5.86 1.54 7.05
C LEU A 39 7.02 2.35 7.65
N TRP A 40 6.91 3.69 7.65
CA TRP A 40 7.90 4.55 8.28
C TRP A 40 8.00 4.31 9.79
N TYR A 41 6.86 4.16 10.48
CA TYR A 41 6.82 3.91 11.93
C TYR A 41 7.37 2.52 12.31
N LEU A 42 7.21 1.53 11.43
CA LEU A 42 7.72 0.17 11.57
C LEU A 42 9.20 0.02 11.20
N LYS A 43 9.81 1.00 10.51
CA LYS A 43 11.18 0.90 9.98
C LYS A 43 12.24 0.53 11.03
N THR A 44 12.07 0.96 12.27
CA THR A 44 13.11 0.86 13.32
C THR A 44 12.92 -0.33 14.25
N LYS A 45 11.68 -0.77 14.46
CA LYS A 45 11.34 -1.92 15.30
C LYS A 45 9.93 -2.39 15.04
N GLU A 46 9.67 -3.61 15.45
CA GLU A 46 8.33 -4.18 15.54
C GLU A 46 7.44 -3.37 16.48
N ARG A 47 6.15 -3.28 16.14
CA ARG A 47 5.13 -2.56 16.90
C ARG A 47 3.90 -3.43 17.07
N ARG A 48 3.32 -3.41 18.27
CA ARG A 48 2.02 -4.03 18.53
C ARG A 48 0.92 -3.21 17.86
N TYR A 49 -0.18 -3.87 17.52
CA TYR A 49 -1.36 -3.24 16.93
C TYR A 49 -1.82 -1.99 17.68
N SER A 50 -1.90 -2.05 19.01
CA SER A 50 -2.32 -0.93 19.86
C SER A 50 -1.38 0.28 19.77
N GLU A 51 -0.07 0.06 19.61
CA GLU A 51 0.89 1.15 19.42
C GLU A 51 0.67 1.86 18.08
N ILE A 52 0.44 1.11 17.01
CA ILE A 52 0.18 1.67 15.68
C ILE A 52 -1.16 2.44 15.68
N LYS A 53 -2.18 1.86 16.31
CA LYS A 53 -3.50 2.50 16.45
C LYS A 53 -3.40 3.82 17.21
N ALA A 54 -2.72 3.83 18.35
CA ALA A 54 -2.51 5.03 19.16
C ALA A 54 -1.68 6.09 18.41
N PHE A 55 -0.63 5.67 17.70
CA PHE A 55 0.20 6.56 16.88
C PHE A 55 -0.61 7.27 15.77
N LEU A 56 -1.64 6.61 15.24
CA LEU A 56 -2.52 7.15 14.21
C LEU A 56 -3.79 7.79 14.79
N TRP A 57 -3.74 8.42 15.97
CA TRP A 57 -4.89 9.08 16.61
C TRP A 57 -6.12 8.18 16.77
N ASP A 58 -5.90 6.95 17.20
CA ASP A 58 -6.98 5.98 17.45
C ASP A 58 -7.90 5.74 16.25
N ILE A 59 -7.32 5.66 15.04
CA ILE A 59 -8.08 5.28 13.85
C ILE A 59 -8.93 4.02 14.07
N SER A 60 -10.03 3.94 13.33
CA SER A 60 -10.93 2.80 13.42
C SER A 60 -10.17 1.49 13.12
N GLN A 61 -10.51 0.42 13.85
CA GLN A 61 -9.94 -0.90 13.61
C GLN A 61 -10.11 -1.30 12.13
N GLY A 62 -11.31 -1.10 11.57
CA GLY A 62 -11.59 -1.43 10.19
C GLY A 62 -10.75 -0.65 9.18
N SER A 63 -10.20 0.50 9.53
CA SER A 63 -9.26 1.24 8.68
C SER A 63 -7.82 0.75 8.81
N LEU A 64 -7.44 0.20 9.97
CA LEU A 64 -6.07 -0.27 10.23
C LEU A 64 -5.86 -1.73 9.82
N THR A 65 -6.91 -2.55 9.79
CA THR A 65 -6.81 -3.99 9.52
C THR A 65 -7.26 -4.42 8.12
N LYS A 66 -7.56 -3.47 7.21
CA LYS A 66 -7.92 -3.72 5.82
C LYS A 66 -6.74 -3.42 4.89
#